data_AF-A0A7S0THN7-F1
#
_entry.id   AF-A0A7S0THN7-F1
#
_cell.length_a   1.000
_cell.length_b   1.000
_cell.length_c   1.000
_cell.angle_alpha   90.00
_cell.angle_beta   90.00
_cell.angle_gamma   90.00
#
_symmetry.space_group_name_H-M   'P 1'
#
loop_
_entity.id
_entity.type
_entity.pdbx_description
1 polymer ?
#
loop_
_entity_poly.entity_id
_entity_poly.type
_entity_poly.pdbx_seq_one_letter_code
_entity_poly.pdbx_strand_id
1 'polypeptide(L)'
;FIRAHEPGSASVDVQWPGVKSVRRAVEKCARRYKDDVSYLVDITRNSIIFERVQDLHVCLETICNDKDVVVMRIKNRMDPSVSSYDSAGYRDVCLNLRLHTEWTEHMGCS
;
A
#
# COMPACT_ATOMS: atom_id res chain seq x y z
N PHE A 1 12.32 -2.01 0.14
CA PHE A 1 11.84 -1.10 -0.91
C PHE A 1 11.95 -1.80 -2.25
N ILE A 2 10.88 -1.84 -3.03
CA ILE A 2 10.94 -2.36 -4.41
C ILE A 2 11.32 -1.18 -5.29
N ARG A 3 12.45 -1.28 -5.99
CA ARG A 3 12.80 -0.36 -7.08
C ARG A 3 12.27 -0.97 -8.37
N ALA A 4 11.33 -0.30 -9.02
CA ALA A 4 10.91 -0.69 -10.36
C ALA A 4 12.02 -0.31 -11.35
N HIS A 5 12.47 -1.25 -12.19
CA HIS A 5 13.55 -1.05 -13.17
C HIS A 5 13.03 -1.31 -14.60
N GLU A 6 13.68 -0.69 -15.59
CA GLU A 6 13.42 -0.88 -17.02
C GLU A 6 13.49 -2.36 -17.47
N PRO A 7 12.71 -2.76 -18.49
CA PRO A 7 12.66 -4.14 -18.96
C PRO A 7 13.97 -4.54 -19.66
N GLY A 8 14.80 -5.37 -18.99
CA GLY A 8 15.97 -5.97 -19.64
C GLY A 8 17.09 -6.53 -18.76
N SER A 9 17.13 -6.34 -17.45
CA SER A 9 18.25 -6.84 -16.64
C SER A 9 17.91 -7.22 -15.20
N ALA A 10 18.44 -8.39 -14.79
CA ALA A 10 18.67 -8.91 -13.45
C ALA A 10 17.47 -9.07 -12.47
N SER A 11 17.56 -10.11 -11.64
CA SER A 11 16.62 -10.47 -10.58
C SER A 11 16.20 -9.26 -9.72
N VAL A 12 14.90 -9.07 -9.54
CA VAL A 12 14.34 -8.03 -8.67
C VAL A 12 14.68 -8.35 -7.21
N ASP A 13 15.58 -7.56 -6.60
CA ASP A 13 15.86 -7.65 -5.17
C ASP A 13 14.74 -6.94 -4.39
N VAL A 14 13.70 -7.71 -4.06
CA VAL A 14 12.56 -7.22 -3.27
C VAL A 14 12.94 -7.21 -1.80
N GLN A 15 13.30 -6.05 -1.27
CA GLN A 15 13.40 -5.89 0.17
C GLN A 15 11.99 -5.73 0.77
N TRP A 16 11.48 -6.82 1.32
CA TRP A 16 10.24 -6.87 2.09
C TRP A 16 10.40 -6.10 3.41
N PRO A 17 9.51 -5.15 3.72
CA PRO A 17 9.52 -4.47 5.01
C PRO A 17 8.99 -5.41 6.10
N GLY A 18 9.47 -5.20 7.32
CA GLY A 18 8.97 -5.91 8.48
C GLY A 18 7.51 -5.58 8.81
N VAL A 19 6.87 -6.49 9.54
CA VAL A 19 5.55 -6.30 10.13
C VAL A 19 5.60 -5.14 11.14
N LYS A 20 4.53 -4.35 11.21
CA LYS A 20 4.40 -3.28 12.21
C LYS A 20 4.60 -3.86 13.61
N SER A 21 5.44 -3.22 14.43
CA SER A 21 5.65 -3.68 15.80
C SER A 21 4.36 -3.60 16.62
N VAL A 22 4.18 -4.57 17.52
CA VAL A 22 3.00 -4.67 18.40
C VAL A 22 2.75 -3.36 19.13
N ARG A 23 3.79 -2.76 19.72
CA ARG A 23 3.69 -1.45 20.40
C ARG A 23 3.09 -0.37 19.50
N ARG A 24 3.57 -0.25 18.27
CA ARG A 24 3.07 0.77 17.32
C ARG A 24 1.66 0.46 16.83
N ALA A 25 1.29 -0.82 16.72
CA ALA A 25 -0.08 -1.21 16.40
C ALA A 25 -1.06 -0.81 17.50
N VAL A 26 -0.73 -1.12 18.76
CA VAL A 26 -1.51 -0.73 19.95
C VAL A 26 -1.63 0.80 20.05
N GLU A 27 -0.51 1.52 19.97
CA GLU A 27 -0.52 2.99 20.01
C GLU A 27 -1.41 3.60 18.92
N LYS A 28 -1.37 3.05 17.70
CA LYS A 28 -2.19 3.54 16.58
C LYS A 28 -3.67 3.24 16.82
N CYS A 29 -4.00 2.05 17.29
CA CYS A 29 -5.36 1.63 17.57
C CYS A 29 -6.02 2.52 18.63
N ALA A 30 -5.36 2.70 19.78
CA ALA A 30 -5.85 3.55 20.85
C ALA A 30 -6.04 5.01 20.40
N ARG A 31 -5.10 5.56 19.62
CA ARG A 31 -5.15 6.97 19.20
C ARG A 31 -6.13 7.26 18.07
N ARG A 32 -6.40 6.30 17.18
CA ARG A 32 -7.12 6.57 15.92
C ARG A 32 -8.38 5.76 15.73
N TYR A 33 -8.49 4.59 16.35
CA TYR A 33 -9.52 3.60 16.06
C TYR A 33 -10.36 3.22 17.29
N LYS A 34 -10.25 3.97 18.39
CA LYS A 34 -11.04 3.73 19.63
C LYS A 34 -10.97 2.27 20.09
N ASP A 35 -9.76 1.73 20.09
CA ASP A 35 -9.44 0.34 20.46
C ASP A 35 -10.02 -0.76 19.55
N ASP A 36 -10.68 -0.40 18.44
CA ASP A 36 -11.10 -1.35 17.42
C ASP A 36 -9.94 -1.71 16.48
N VAL A 37 -9.41 -2.91 16.66
CA VAL A 37 -8.28 -3.45 15.90
C VAL A 37 -8.63 -3.77 14.45
N SER A 38 -9.91 -3.92 14.09
CA SER A 38 -10.33 -4.23 12.72
C SER A 38 -9.97 -3.13 11.71
N TYR A 39 -9.73 -1.91 12.19
CA TYR A 39 -9.28 -0.78 11.37
C TYR A 39 -7.75 -0.71 11.16
N LEU A 40 -6.97 -1.64 11.72
CA LEU A 40 -5.52 -1.72 11.51
C LEU A 40 -5.16 -2.35 10.16
N VAL A 41 -5.23 -1.53 9.12
CA VAL A 41 -4.98 -1.94 7.72
C VAL A 41 -3.52 -1.83 7.26
N ASP A 42 -2.58 -1.56 8.17
CA ASP A 42 -1.15 -1.36 7.83
C ASP A 42 -0.21 -2.19 8.72
N ILE A 43 -0.68 -3.36 9.18
CA ILE A 43 0.14 -4.34 9.88
C ILE A 43 1.24 -4.86 8.95
N THR A 44 0.83 -5.31 7.76
CA THR A 44 1.71 -5.52 6.60
C THR A 44 1.60 -4.30 5.68
N ARG A 45 2.69 -3.95 5.02
CA ARG A 45 2.75 -2.82 4.09
C ARG A 45 3.90 -3.03 3.13
N ASN A 46 3.87 -2.41 1.97
CA ASN A 46 5.00 -2.35 1.06
C ASN A 46 5.12 -0.93 0.49
N SER A 47 6.29 -0.60 -0.05
CA SER A 47 6.50 0.66 -0.76
C SER A 47 7.30 0.38 -2.02
N ILE A 48 6.74 0.84 -3.13
CA ILE A 48 7.36 0.82 -4.45
C ILE A 48 7.80 2.24 -4.75
N ILE A 49 9.08 2.43 -5.05
CA ILE A 49 9.67 3.74 -5.29
C ILE A 49 9.89 3.90 -6.78
N PHE A 50 9.43 5.03 -7.32
CA PHE A 50 9.53 5.39 -8.72
C PHE A 50 10.26 6.72 -8.85
N GLU A 51 11.09 6.85 -9.89
CA GLU A 51 11.72 8.12 -10.26
C GLU A 51 10.79 9.00 -11.10
N ARG A 52 9.88 8.36 -11.87
CA ARG A 52 8.95 9.04 -12.77
C ARG A 52 7.51 8.77 -12.37
N VAL A 53 6.68 9.81 -12.46
CA VAL A 53 5.24 9.70 -12.16
C VAL A 53 4.53 8.78 -13.15
N GLN A 54 5.02 8.69 -14.39
CA GLN A 54 4.48 7.78 -15.41
C GLN A 54 4.60 6.31 -14.98
N ASP A 55 5.73 5.92 -14.38
CA ASP A 55 5.96 4.54 -13.94
C ASP A 55 5.03 4.17 -12.76
N LEU A 56 4.79 5.14 -11.88
CA LEU A 56 3.79 5.02 -10.82
C LEU A 56 2.39 4.78 -11.42
N HIS A 57 2.01 5.54 -12.46
CA HIS A 57 0.71 5.37 -13.12
C HIS A 57 0.55 3.97 -13.71
N VAL A 58 1.54 3.50 -14.46
CA VAL A 58 1.55 2.14 -15.04
C VAL A 58 1.44 1.07 -13.95
N CYS A 59 2.15 1.24 -12.83
CA CYS A 59 2.05 0.33 -11.71
C CYS A 59 0.65 0.33 -11.06
N LEU A 60 0.04 1.51 -10.90
CA LEU A 60 -1.33 1.61 -10.38
C LEU A 60 -2.34 0.92 -11.30
N GLU A 61 -2.26 1.15 -12.61
CA GLU A 61 -3.11 0.46 -13.59
C GLU A 61 -2.92 -1.06 -13.52
N THR A 62 -1.67 -1.52 -13.40
CA THR A 62 -1.38 -2.95 -13.26
C THR A 62 -2.03 -3.54 -12.01
N ILE A 63 -1.91 -2.87 -10.85
CA ILE A 63 -2.53 -3.32 -9.60
C ILE A 63 -4.07 -3.30 -9.69
N CYS A 64 -4.64 -2.25 -10.29
CA CYS A 64 -6.09 -2.11 -10.41
C CYS A 64 -6.73 -3.13 -11.36
N ASN A 65 -5.96 -3.64 -12.33
CA ASN A 65 -6.42 -4.65 -13.29
C ASN A 65 -6.07 -6.09 -12.86
N ASP A 66 -5.37 -6.28 -11.73
CA ASP A 66 -5.06 -7.59 -11.20
C ASP A 66 -6.34 -8.24 -10.62
N LYS A 67 -6.73 -9.38 -11.18
CA LYS A 67 -7.93 -10.13 -10.77
C LYS A 67 -7.86 -10.65 -9.33
N ASP A 68 -6.66 -10.82 -8.79
CA ASP A 68 -6.44 -11.38 -7.46
C ASP A 68 -6.37 -10.26 -6.40
N VAL A 69 -6.61 -9.01 -6.80
CA VAL A 69 -6.51 -7.82 -5.95
C VAL A 69 -7.81 -7.02 -5.98
N VAL A 70 -8.32 -6.68 -4.80
CA VAL A 70 -9.43 -5.74 -4.63
C VAL A 70 -8.89 -4.46 -4.00
N VAL A 71 -9.01 -3.34 -4.70
CA VAL A 71 -8.62 -2.02 -4.20
C VAL A 71 -9.70 -1.49 -3.25
N MET A 72 -9.43 -1.53 -1.96
CA MET A 72 -10.37 -1.11 -0.92
C MET A 72 -10.37 0.41 -0.71
N ARG A 73 -9.22 1.06 -0.91
CA ARG A 73 -9.08 2.50 -0.76
C ARG A 73 -7.87 3.03 -1.53
N ILE A 74 -8.04 4.18 -2.17
CA ILE A 74 -6.96 4.99 -2.73
C ILE A 74 -6.87 6.30 -1.95
N LYS A 75 -5.66 6.67 -1.54
CA LYS A 75 -5.33 8.00 -1.03
C LYS A 75 -4.27 8.61 -1.93
N ASN A 76 -4.69 9.48 -2.83
CA ASN A 76 -3.82 10.19 -3.76
C ASN A 76 -3.40 11.55 -3.16
N ARG A 77 -2.16 11.68 -2.67
CA ARG A 77 -1.60 12.96 -2.21
C ARG A 77 -0.82 13.69 -3.30
N MET A 78 -0.88 13.20 -4.53
CA MET A 78 -0.32 13.88 -5.70
C MET A 78 -1.37 14.73 -6.43
N ASP A 79 -2.65 14.54 -6.10
CA ASP A 79 -3.76 15.33 -6.65
C ASP A 79 -3.60 16.83 -6.29
N PRO A 80 -3.65 17.74 -7.28
CA PRO A 80 -3.53 19.18 -7.04
C PRO A 80 -4.58 19.76 -6.10
N SER A 81 -5.74 19.11 -5.97
CA SER A 81 -6.81 19.54 -5.04
C SER A 81 -6.49 19.21 -3.58
N VAL A 82 -5.51 18.34 -3.31
CA VAL A 82 -5.09 17.98 -1.96
C VAL A 82 -4.09 19.01 -1.45
N SER A 83 -4.47 19.73 -0.40
CA SER A 83 -3.59 20.69 0.26
C SER A 83 -2.31 20.02 0.76
N SER A 84 -1.16 20.63 0.45
CA SER A 84 0.14 20.21 0.96
C SER A 84 0.25 20.39 2.48
N TYR A 85 -0.52 21.31 3.07
CA TYR A 85 -0.57 21.50 4.52
C TYR A 85 -1.20 20.29 5.23
N ASP A 86 -2.32 19.76 4.72
CA ASP A 86 -3.03 18.62 5.31
C ASP A 86 -2.22 17.32 5.20
N SER A 87 -1.38 17.24 4.19
CA SER A 87 -0.49 16.12 3.94
C SER A 87 0.89 16.32 4.53
N ALA A 88 1.21 17.44 5.20
CA ALA A 88 2.56 17.77 5.67
C ALA A 88 3.65 17.65 4.58
N GLY A 89 3.29 17.96 3.33
CA GLY A 89 4.19 17.92 2.17
C GLY A 89 4.42 16.53 1.58
N TYR A 90 3.82 15.46 2.11
CA TYR A 90 3.95 14.12 1.54
C TYR A 90 3.32 14.04 0.14
N ARG A 91 4.09 13.52 -0.83
CA ARG A 91 3.68 13.27 -2.21
C ARG A 91 3.76 11.78 -2.50
N ASP A 92 2.67 11.07 -2.22
CA ASP A 92 2.55 9.62 -2.42
C ASP A 92 1.14 9.22 -2.86
N VAL A 93 1.03 7.98 -3.32
CA VAL A 93 -0.27 7.30 -3.47
C VAL A 93 -0.26 6.10 -2.53
N CYS A 94 -1.19 6.08 -1.59
CA CYS A 94 -1.35 4.96 -0.67
C CYS A 94 -2.58 4.13 -1.08
N LEU A 95 -2.40 2.81 -1.12
CA LEU A 95 -3.46 1.85 -1.40
C LEU A 95 -3.72 0.99 -0.17
N ASN A 96 -4.99 0.72 0.11
CA ASN A 96 -5.38 -0.43 0.92
C ASN A 96 -5.90 -1.50 -0.04
N LEU A 97 -5.30 -2.68 0.02
CA LEU A 97 -5.61 -3.79 -0.87
C LEU A 97 -6.14 -4.96 -0.03
N ARG A 98 -7.06 -5.72 -0.62
CA ARG A 98 -7.46 -7.04 -0.15
C ARG A 98 -7.08 -8.05 -1.24
N LEU A 99 -6.43 -9.14 -0.85
CA LEU A 99 -6.14 -10.24 -1.77
C LEU A 99 -7.37 -11.13 -1.89
N HIS A 100 -7.71 -11.49 -3.12
CA HIS A 100 -8.79 -12.38 -3.47
C HIS A 100 -8.24 -13.52 -4.33
N THR A 101 -7.60 -14.47 -3.66
CA THR A 101 -7.05 -15.70 -4.22
C THR A 101 -7.81 -16.92 -3.70
N GLU A 102 -7.69 -18.07 -4.38
CA GLU A 102 -8.21 -19.36 -3.91
C GLU A 102 -7.77 -19.66 -2.45
N TRP A 103 -6.54 -19.28 -2.09
CA TRP A 103 -6.03 -19.44 -0.73
C TRP A 103 -6.77 -18.56 0.29
N THR A 104 -7.01 -17.28 -0.05
CA THR A 104 -7.75 -16.38 0.85
C THR A 104 -9.21 -16.77 1.00
N GLU A 105 -9.82 -17.33 -0.05
CA GLU A 105 -11.16 -17.89 0.01
C GLU A 105 -11.20 -19.13 0.91
N HIS A 106 -10.23 -20.04 0.75
CA HIS A 106 -10.14 -21.24 1.58
C HIS A 106 -9.97 -20.92 3.08
N MET A 107 -9.26 -19.83 3.41
CA MET A 107 -9.10 -19.35 4.78
C MET A 107 -10.29 -18.50 5.29
N GLY A 108 -11.33 -18.27 4.48
CA GLY A 108 -12.48 -17.44 4.85
C GLY A 108 -12.11 -15.96 5.07
N CYS A 109 -11.06 -15.49 4.40
CA CYS A 109 -10.51 -14.14 4.53
C CYS A 109 -10.60 -13.34 3.21
N SER A 110 -11.32 -13.86 2.22
CA SER A 110 -11.59 -13.25 0.91
C SER A 110 -12.57 -12.09 0.98
#